data_AF-A0A8J6MW41-F1
#
_entry.id   AF-A0A8J6MW41-F1
#
_cell.length_a   1.000
_cell.length_b   1.000
_cell.length_c   1.000
_cell.angle_alpha   90.00
_cell.angle_beta   90.00
_cell.angle_gamma   90.00
#
_symmetry.space_group_name_H-M   'P 1'
#
loop_
_entity.id
_entity.type
_entity.pdbx_description
1 polymer ?
#
loop_
_entity_poly.entity_id
_entity_poly.type
_entity_poly.pdbx_seq_one_letter_code
_entity_poly.pdbx_strand_id
1 'polypeptide(L)'
;KTPVISKGTFDFTGITQENINKAEKFNLVLARFLNWIGDGDYYLCSWGPDDKLQFIRECRSHQISMEWIRNHNNLQKQLTAIRKQEKHQQMGLKAALEWLDIPFSGAHHRAMDDAVNTAKIFVHLADLMKLERNEIVPELREDEVVYKTGHFTNNPFGKLAGMIEEEPFAG
;
A
#
# COMPACT_ATOMS: atom_id res chain seq x y z
N LYS A 1 -16.57 -20.80 2.06
CA LYS A 1 -16.49 -20.62 3.54
C LYS A 1 -16.23 -19.15 3.81
N THR A 2 -16.93 -18.56 4.77
CA THR A 2 -16.61 -17.20 5.24
C THR A 2 -15.27 -17.23 5.97
N PRO A 3 -14.33 -16.30 5.67
CA PRO A 3 -13.04 -16.27 6.35
C PRO A 3 -13.22 -15.97 7.85
N VAL A 4 -12.39 -16.62 8.67
CA VAL A 4 -12.37 -16.43 10.12
C VAL A 4 -11.23 -15.50 10.48
N ILE A 5 -11.53 -14.39 11.14
CA ILE A 5 -10.52 -13.42 11.56
C ILE A 5 -9.71 -13.96 12.74
N SER A 6 -8.39 -13.75 12.71
CA SER A 6 -7.52 -14.12 13.82
C SER A 6 -7.62 -13.11 14.97
N LYS A 7 -7.31 -13.53 16.19
CA LYS A 7 -7.22 -12.62 17.35
C LYS A 7 -6.22 -11.49 17.10
N GLY A 8 -5.05 -11.78 16.53
CA GLY A 8 -4.04 -10.76 16.23
C GLY A 8 -4.53 -9.72 15.22
N THR A 9 -5.28 -10.13 14.21
CA THR A 9 -5.88 -9.20 13.23
C THR A 9 -6.96 -8.33 13.87
N PHE A 10 -7.79 -8.90 14.75
CA PHE A 10 -8.78 -8.13 15.50
C PHE A 10 -8.09 -7.12 16.43
N ASP A 11 -7.13 -7.55 17.24
CA ASP A 11 -6.40 -6.68 18.17
C ASP A 11 -5.68 -5.55 17.44
N PHE A 12 -5.18 -5.82 16.22
CA PHE A 12 -4.49 -4.83 15.40
C PHE A 12 -5.44 -3.86 14.69
N THR A 13 -6.53 -4.33 14.06
CA THR A 13 -7.37 -3.51 13.15
C THR A 13 -8.71 -3.08 13.75
N GLY A 14 -9.12 -3.68 14.86
CA GLY A 14 -10.48 -3.56 15.41
C GLY A 14 -11.59 -4.07 14.49
N ILE A 15 -11.26 -4.77 13.39
CA ILE A 15 -12.27 -5.38 12.52
C ILE A 15 -12.83 -6.62 13.22
N THR A 16 -14.15 -6.67 13.40
CA THR A 16 -14.83 -7.79 14.05
C THR A 16 -15.22 -8.87 13.04
N GLN A 17 -15.44 -10.11 13.52
CA GLN A 17 -15.99 -11.17 12.67
C GLN A 17 -17.38 -10.78 12.10
N GLU A 18 -18.17 -10.01 12.85
CA GLU A 18 -19.45 -9.51 12.37
C GLU A 18 -19.29 -8.55 11.19
N ASN A 19 -18.26 -7.69 11.20
CA ASN A 19 -17.96 -6.83 10.05
C ASN A 19 -17.62 -7.67 8.82
N ILE A 20 -16.81 -8.72 8.97
CA ILE A 20 -16.47 -9.64 7.88
C ILE A 20 -17.70 -10.39 7.36
N ASN A 21 -18.56 -10.88 8.26
CA ASN A 21 -19.75 -11.62 7.88
C ASN A 21 -20.76 -10.76 7.11
N LYS A 22 -20.80 -9.46 7.39
CA LYS A 22 -21.66 -8.48 6.72
C LYS A 22 -20.99 -7.81 5.51
N ALA A 23 -19.68 -8.02 5.32
CA ALA A 23 -18.93 -7.39 4.25
C ALA A 23 -19.34 -7.97 2.90
N GLU A 24 -19.39 -7.10 1.91
CA GLU A 24 -19.58 -7.50 0.52
C GLU A 24 -18.28 -8.03 -0.08
N LYS A 25 -18.41 -8.78 -1.17
CA LYS A 25 -17.27 -9.33 -1.90
C LYS A 25 -16.41 -8.20 -2.49
N PHE A 26 -15.10 -8.44 -2.54
CA PHE A 26 -14.11 -7.48 -3.04
C PHE A 26 -14.51 -6.87 -4.39
N ASN A 27 -14.93 -7.68 -5.37
CA ASN A 27 -15.33 -7.21 -6.69
C ASN A 27 -16.50 -6.20 -6.66
N LEU A 28 -17.48 -6.40 -5.78
CA LEU A 28 -18.63 -5.48 -5.63
C LEU A 28 -18.21 -4.17 -4.95
N VAL A 29 -17.39 -4.26 -3.91
CA VAL A 29 -16.87 -3.09 -3.20
C VAL A 29 -15.97 -2.27 -4.11
N LEU A 30 -15.07 -2.94 -4.86
CA LEU A 30 -14.18 -2.29 -5.82
C LEU A 30 -14.98 -1.60 -6.93
N ALA A 31 -15.99 -2.24 -7.50
CA ALA A 31 -16.83 -1.60 -8.53
C ALA A 31 -17.47 -0.29 -8.04
N ARG A 32 -17.96 -0.26 -6.79
CA ARG A 32 -18.48 0.98 -6.19
C ARG A 32 -17.41 2.02 -5.93
N PHE A 33 -16.22 1.58 -5.49
CA PHE A 33 -15.08 2.47 -5.31
C PHE A 33 -14.67 3.12 -6.64
N LEU A 34 -14.59 2.34 -7.73
CA LEU A 34 -14.28 2.85 -9.07
C LEU A 34 -15.35 3.83 -9.57
N ASN A 35 -16.63 3.53 -9.34
CA ASN A 35 -17.71 4.46 -9.66
C ASN A 35 -17.64 5.75 -8.83
N TRP A 36 -17.17 5.68 -7.58
CA TRP A 36 -17.04 6.85 -6.71
C TRP A 36 -15.87 7.75 -7.10
N ILE A 37 -14.70 7.19 -7.46
CA ILE A 37 -13.57 8.00 -7.95
C ILE A 37 -13.84 8.58 -9.34
N GLY A 38 -14.66 7.90 -10.14
CA GLY A 38 -15.06 8.32 -11.48
C GLY A 38 -13.95 8.21 -12.54
N ASP A 39 -14.27 8.64 -13.76
CA ASP A 39 -13.39 8.52 -14.92
C ASP A 39 -12.42 9.70 -15.10
N GLY A 40 -12.50 10.70 -14.21
CA GLY A 40 -11.65 11.88 -14.23
C GLY A 40 -10.18 11.58 -13.94
N ASP A 41 -9.35 12.62 -14.04
CA ASP A 41 -7.96 12.51 -13.63
C ASP A 41 -7.86 12.49 -12.10
N TYR A 42 -7.20 11.46 -11.55
CA TYR A 42 -7.04 11.27 -10.11
C TYR A 42 -5.64 10.77 -9.77
N TYR A 43 -5.27 10.99 -8.51
CA TYR A 43 -4.01 10.51 -7.92
C TYR A 43 -4.34 9.66 -6.71
N LEU A 44 -3.86 8.42 -6.69
CA LEU A 44 -3.96 7.57 -5.52
C LEU A 44 -2.81 7.90 -4.58
N CYS A 45 -3.09 8.11 -3.31
CA CYS A 45 -2.08 8.39 -2.30
C CYS A 45 -2.20 7.39 -1.16
N SER A 46 -1.08 6.84 -0.73
CA SER A 46 -0.98 6.03 0.47
C SER A 46 0.23 6.43 1.29
N TRP A 47 0.23 6.07 2.57
CA TRP A 47 1.39 6.31 3.41
C TRP A 47 2.59 5.51 2.89
N GLY A 48 2.45 4.19 2.79
CA GLY A 48 3.51 3.28 2.33
C GLY A 48 3.21 2.63 0.96
N PRO A 49 4.07 1.71 0.49
CA PRO A 49 3.86 1.01 -0.79
C PRO A 49 2.81 -0.11 -0.72
N ASP A 50 2.49 -0.60 0.48
CA ASP A 50 1.75 -1.85 0.69
C ASP A 50 0.33 -1.80 0.13
N ASP A 51 -0.38 -0.68 0.25
CA ASP A 51 -1.77 -0.55 -0.25
C ASP A 51 -1.86 -0.80 -1.77
N LYS A 52 -0.91 -0.25 -2.54
CA LYS A 52 -0.82 -0.49 -3.99
C LYS A 52 -0.58 -1.96 -4.28
N LEU A 53 0.34 -2.60 -3.55
CA LEU A 53 0.64 -4.02 -3.73
C LEU A 53 -0.55 -4.89 -3.37
N GLN A 54 -1.29 -4.54 -2.32
CA GLN A 54 -2.50 -5.25 -1.93
C GLN A 54 -3.57 -5.16 -3.02
N PHE A 55 -3.81 -3.96 -3.59
CA PHE A 55 -4.75 -3.84 -4.71
C PHE A 55 -4.34 -4.68 -5.92
N ILE A 56 -3.05 -4.69 -6.28
CA ILE A 56 -2.54 -5.51 -7.39
C ILE A 56 -2.81 -7.00 -7.12
N ARG A 57 -2.52 -7.49 -5.91
CA ARG A 57 -2.76 -8.88 -5.50
C ARG A 57 -4.23 -9.26 -5.60
N GLU A 58 -5.10 -8.45 -5.01
CA GLU A 58 -6.53 -8.71 -5.01
C GLU A 58 -7.09 -8.69 -6.43
N CYS A 59 -6.74 -7.68 -7.25
CA CYS A 59 -7.18 -7.61 -8.64
C CYS A 59 -6.70 -8.80 -9.46
N ARG A 60 -5.43 -9.22 -9.30
CA ARG A 60 -4.89 -10.41 -9.98
C ARG A 60 -5.64 -11.68 -9.58
N SER A 61 -5.90 -11.88 -8.29
CA SER A 61 -6.61 -13.05 -7.78
C SER A 61 -8.08 -13.13 -8.27
N HIS A 62 -8.69 -11.96 -8.48
CA HIS A 62 -10.07 -11.83 -8.94
C HIS A 62 -10.19 -11.60 -10.47
N GLN A 63 -9.09 -11.62 -11.22
CA GLN A 63 -9.03 -11.36 -12.66
C GLN A 63 -9.68 -10.03 -13.07
N ILE A 64 -9.46 -8.99 -12.26
CA ILE A 64 -9.97 -7.63 -12.48
C ILE A 64 -8.88 -6.78 -13.14
N SER A 65 -9.27 -5.90 -14.08
CA SER A 65 -8.37 -4.93 -14.69
C SER A 65 -7.72 -4.04 -13.63
N MET A 66 -6.43 -3.75 -13.81
CA MET A 66 -5.64 -2.93 -12.90
C MET A 66 -5.31 -1.54 -13.48
N GLU A 67 -5.88 -1.17 -14.64
CA GLU A 67 -5.65 0.14 -15.30
C GLU A 67 -6.04 1.34 -14.42
N TRP A 68 -6.98 1.13 -13.49
CA TRP A 68 -7.40 2.14 -12.52
C TRP A 68 -6.33 2.42 -11.45
N ILE A 69 -5.37 1.50 -11.26
CA ILE A 69 -4.25 1.69 -10.33
C ILE A 69 -3.19 2.57 -11.01
N ARG A 70 -3.53 3.84 -11.21
CA ARG A 70 -2.69 4.86 -11.84
C ARG A 70 -2.39 6.00 -10.88
N ASN A 71 -1.34 6.74 -11.20
CA ASN A 71 -0.88 7.93 -10.50
C ASN A 71 -0.74 7.71 -8.98
N HIS A 72 -0.17 6.56 -8.60
CA HIS A 72 -0.01 6.20 -7.20
C HIS A 72 1.21 6.89 -6.59
N ASN A 73 1.02 7.53 -5.44
CA ASN A 73 2.02 8.32 -4.75
C ASN A 73 2.23 7.80 -3.33
N ASN A 74 3.44 7.33 -3.06
CA ASN A 74 3.88 6.94 -1.72
C ASN A 74 4.39 8.17 -0.96
N LEU A 75 3.60 8.66 0.00
CA LEU A 75 3.90 9.89 0.72
C LEU A 75 5.04 9.73 1.73
N GLN A 76 5.22 8.54 2.32
CA GLN A 76 6.34 8.24 3.20
C GLN A 76 7.69 8.39 2.49
N LYS A 77 7.77 7.97 1.22
CA LYS A 77 8.97 8.13 0.39
C LYS A 77 9.26 9.61 0.14
N GLN A 78 8.23 10.41 -0.16
CA GLN A 78 8.39 11.86 -0.34
C GLN A 78 8.83 12.55 0.95
N LEU A 79 8.22 12.19 2.08
CA LEU A 79 8.64 12.73 3.38
C LEU A 79 10.10 12.42 3.69
N THR A 80 10.55 11.20 3.40
CA THR A 80 11.96 10.78 3.59
C THR A 80 12.90 11.65 2.76
N ALA A 81 12.52 11.96 1.51
CA ALA A 81 13.30 12.85 0.64
C ALA A 81 13.31 14.30 1.16
N ILE A 82 12.18 14.82 1.62
CA ILE A 82 12.06 16.17 2.21
C ILE A 82 12.97 16.32 3.43
N ARG A 83 13.03 15.29 4.29
CA ARG A 83 13.87 15.27 5.49
C ARG A 83 15.36 15.04 5.20
N LYS A 84 15.74 14.83 3.93
CA LYS A 84 17.12 14.49 3.51
C LYS A 84 17.72 13.30 4.28
N GLN A 85 16.87 12.37 4.70
CA GLN A 85 17.32 11.14 5.37
C GLN A 85 17.64 10.05 4.35
N GLU A 86 18.48 9.10 4.75
CA GLU A 86 18.72 7.92 3.92
C GLU A 86 17.44 7.12 3.70
N LYS A 87 17.30 6.51 2.51
CA LYS A 87 16.11 5.74 2.10
C LYS A 87 15.73 4.62 3.08
N HIS A 88 16.67 4.13 3.88
CA HIS A 88 16.49 3.07 4.87
C HIS A 88 15.86 3.53 6.19
N GLN A 89 15.69 4.85 6.37
CA GLN A 89 15.12 5.46 7.58
C GLN A 89 13.68 5.94 7.33
N GLN A 90 12.84 5.07 6.76
CA GLN A 90 11.44 5.41 6.52
C GLN A 90 10.69 5.56 7.85
N MET A 91 9.96 6.65 7.97
CA MET A 91 9.22 7.00 9.18
C MET A 91 7.81 6.40 9.13
N GLY A 92 7.36 5.76 10.21
CA GLY A 92 5.97 5.33 10.32
C GLY A 92 5.00 6.52 10.39
N LEU A 93 3.72 6.32 10.04
CA LEU A 93 2.71 7.39 9.95
C LEU A 93 2.61 8.20 11.26
N LYS A 94 2.55 7.50 12.39
CA LYS A 94 2.49 8.13 13.72
C LYS A 94 3.72 8.99 14.00
N ALA A 95 4.92 8.45 13.75
CA ALA A 95 6.17 9.18 13.97
C ALA A 95 6.28 10.41 13.06
N ALA A 96 5.70 10.36 11.86
CA ALA A 96 5.64 11.51 10.95
C ALA A 96 4.70 12.60 11.44
N LEU A 97 3.53 12.22 11.95
CA LEU A 97 2.62 13.17 12.60
C LEU A 97 3.27 13.83 13.82
N GLU A 98 3.92 13.04 14.68
CA GLU A 98 4.65 13.56 15.84
C GLU A 98 5.79 14.51 15.45
N TRP A 99 6.55 14.17 14.40
CA TRP A 99 7.63 15.03 13.90
C TRP A 99 7.13 16.35 13.33
N LEU A 100 5.93 16.36 12.74
CA LEU A 100 5.29 17.56 12.18
C LEU A 100 4.44 18.34 13.20
N ASP A 101 4.39 17.88 14.46
CA ASP A 101 3.50 18.42 15.50
C ASP A 101 2.02 18.44 15.08
N ILE A 102 1.60 17.41 14.33
CA ILE A 102 0.21 17.22 13.88
C ILE A 102 -0.46 16.18 14.81
N PRO A 103 -1.57 16.53 15.48
CA PRO A 103 -2.29 15.57 16.30
C PRO A 103 -2.84 14.39 15.48
N PHE A 104 -2.58 13.16 15.96
CA PHE A 104 -3.21 11.96 15.42
C PHE A 104 -4.72 12.01 15.65
N SER A 105 -5.52 11.71 14.62
CA SER A 105 -6.97 11.56 14.76
C SER A 105 -7.41 10.11 14.63
N GLY A 106 -8.37 9.71 15.46
CA GLY A 106 -8.98 8.38 15.41
C GLY A 106 -8.14 7.31 16.11
N ALA A 107 -8.34 6.05 15.73
CA ALA A 107 -7.63 4.92 16.27
C ALA A 107 -6.51 4.47 15.33
N HIS A 108 -5.37 4.07 15.90
CA HIS A 108 -4.29 3.47 15.13
C HIS A 108 -4.77 2.21 14.41
N HIS A 109 -4.27 2.01 13.19
CA HIS A 109 -4.50 0.80 12.37
C HIS A 109 -5.95 0.60 11.93
N ARG A 110 -6.74 1.68 11.92
CA ARG A 110 -8.00 1.76 11.20
C ARG A 110 -7.72 2.44 9.86
N ALA A 111 -8.02 1.73 8.76
CA ALA A 111 -7.74 2.20 7.41
C ALA A 111 -8.28 3.63 7.13
N MET A 112 -9.49 3.94 7.63
CA MET A 112 -10.07 5.29 7.50
C MET A 112 -9.25 6.35 8.25
N ASP A 113 -8.87 6.06 9.50
CA ASP A 113 -8.12 7.01 10.33
C ASP A 113 -6.70 7.20 9.77
N ASP A 114 -6.06 6.13 9.29
CA ASP A 114 -4.76 6.20 8.62
C ASP A 114 -4.84 7.02 7.32
N ALA A 115 -5.92 6.91 6.55
CA ALA A 115 -6.15 7.73 5.36
C ALA A 115 -6.33 9.22 5.71
N VAL A 116 -7.11 9.53 6.76
CA VAL A 116 -7.29 10.90 7.25
C VAL A 116 -5.97 11.50 7.71
N ASN A 117 -5.19 10.75 8.50
CA ASN A 117 -3.89 11.21 9.00
C ASN A 117 -2.86 11.37 7.88
N THR A 118 -2.86 10.48 6.88
CA THR A 118 -2.05 10.62 5.67
C THR A 118 -2.41 11.90 4.91
N ALA A 119 -3.70 12.20 4.77
CA ALA A 119 -4.16 13.42 4.12
C ALA A 119 -3.74 14.69 4.88
N LYS A 120 -3.74 14.68 6.23
CA LYS A 120 -3.23 15.80 7.03
C LYS A 120 -1.76 16.09 6.74
N ILE A 121 -0.92 15.06 6.68
CA ILE A 121 0.50 15.23 6.35
C ILE A 121 0.64 15.82 4.94
N PHE A 122 -0.12 15.29 3.98
CA PHE A 122 -0.11 15.80 2.61
C PHE A 122 -0.45 17.29 2.55
N VAL A 123 -1.54 17.70 3.19
CA VAL A 123 -1.98 19.11 3.24
C VAL A 123 -0.94 19.98 3.93
N HIS A 124 -0.34 19.51 5.03
CA HIS A 124 0.68 20.26 5.77
C HIS A 124 1.96 20.46 4.95
N LEU A 125 2.29 19.53 4.05
CA LEU A 125 3.49 19.57 3.20
C LEU A 125 3.16 19.81 1.72
N ALA A 126 2.00 20.40 1.42
CA ALA A 126 1.48 20.49 0.06
C ALA A 126 2.44 21.19 -0.92
N ASP A 127 3.17 22.21 -0.46
CA ASP A 127 4.15 22.95 -1.29
C ASP A 127 5.43 22.16 -1.57
N LEU A 128 5.71 21.12 -0.77
CA LEU A 128 6.92 20.32 -0.83
C LEU A 128 6.68 18.95 -1.48
N MET A 129 5.47 18.42 -1.34
CA MET A 129 5.07 17.16 -1.95
C MET A 129 4.65 17.36 -3.40
N LYS A 130 4.97 16.40 -4.25
CA LYS A 130 4.64 16.41 -5.67
C LYS A 130 3.88 15.14 -6.00
N LEU A 131 2.71 15.30 -6.61
CA LEU A 131 1.96 14.18 -7.15
C LEU A 131 2.48 13.87 -8.55
N GLU A 132 2.94 12.64 -8.74
CA GLU A 132 3.51 12.17 -9.99
C GLU A 132 2.49 11.31 -10.74
N ARG A 133 2.47 11.47 -12.07
CA ARG A 133 1.78 10.53 -12.96
C ARG A 133 2.60 9.28 -13.11
N ASN A 134 1.95 8.12 -12.98
CA ASN A 134 2.58 6.83 -13.18
C ASN A 134 1.51 5.78 -13.49
N GLU A 135 1.92 4.67 -14.08
CA GLU A 135 1.04 3.53 -14.33
C GLU A 135 1.65 2.30 -13.65
N ILE A 136 0.81 1.31 -13.36
CA ILE A 136 1.33 0.00 -13.02
C ILE A 136 1.91 -0.67 -14.27
N VAL A 137 3.07 -1.29 -14.11
CA VAL A 137 3.63 -2.19 -15.13
C VAL A 137 3.08 -3.59 -14.83
N PRO A 138 2.22 -4.17 -15.69
CA PRO A 138 1.50 -5.41 -15.38
C PRO A 138 2.41 -6.63 -15.19
N GLU A 139 3.62 -6.64 -15.78
CA GLU A 139 4.54 -7.78 -15.75
C GLU A 139 5.34 -7.93 -14.45
N LEU A 140 5.28 -6.99 -13.50
CA LEU A 140 6.05 -7.13 -12.26
C LEU A 140 5.53 -8.31 -11.45
N ARG A 141 6.27 -9.41 -11.49
CA ARG A 141 6.12 -10.52 -10.54
C ARG A 141 6.51 -9.99 -9.15
N GLU A 142 5.91 -10.55 -8.09
CA GLU A 142 6.15 -10.07 -6.71
C GLU A 142 7.63 -10.08 -6.32
N ASP A 143 8.39 -11.01 -6.87
CA ASP A 143 9.85 -11.10 -6.77
C ASP A 143 10.55 -9.86 -7.35
N GLU A 144 10.16 -9.35 -8.52
CA GLU A 144 10.79 -8.15 -9.11
C GLU A 144 10.55 -6.87 -8.31
N VAL A 145 9.41 -6.75 -7.61
CA VAL A 145 9.12 -5.59 -6.76
C VAL A 145 10.07 -5.57 -5.56
N VAL A 146 10.34 -6.74 -4.95
CA VAL A 146 11.25 -6.88 -3.81
C VAL A 146 12.70 -6.55 -4.20
N TYR A 147 13.11 -6.83 -5.43
CA TYR A 147 14.47 -6.50 -5.91
C TYR A 147 14.64 -5.03 -6.35
N LYS A 148 13.60 -4.36 -6.85
CA LYS A 148 13.70 -2.96 -7.33
C LYS A 148 13.58 -1.91 -6.21
N THR A 149 12.98 -2.24 -5.07
CA THR A 149 13.09 -1.42 -3.85
C THR A 149 14.34 -1.81 -3.06
N GLY A 150 15.47 -1.23 -3.44
CA GLY A 150 16.80 -1.56 -2.90
C GLY A 150 16.92 -1.53 -1.38
N HIS A 151 17.80 -2.45 -0.92
CA HIS A 151 18.42 -2.63 0.38
C HIS A 151 17.62 -3.31 1.50
N PHE A 152 17.54 -4.64 1.42
CA PHE A 152 17.54 -5.50 2.60
C PHE A 152 18.96 -6.05 2.83
N THR A 153 19.83 -5.29 3.48
CA THR A 153 21.19 -5.77 3.82
C THR A 153 21.22 -6.81 4.95
N ASN A 154 20.06 -7.27 5.44
CA ASN A 154 19.95 -8.31 6.48
C ASN A 154 18.74 -9.24 6.28
N ASN A 155 18.41 -9.61 5.04
CA ASN A 155 17.41 -10.68 4.83
C ASN A 155 18.10 -12.06 4.86
N PRO A 156 17.77 -12.97 5.80
CA PRO A 156 18.31 -14.33 5.85
C PRO A 156 18.00 -15.17 4.59
N PHE A 157 17.09 -14.70 3.73
CA PHE A 157 16.72 -15.33 2.47
C PHE A 157 17.41 -14.74 1.24
N GLY A 158 18.26 -13.73 1.38
CA GLY A 158 18.94 -13.08 0.24
C GLY A 158 19.81 -14.02 -0.60
N LYS A 159 20.17 -15.18 -0.05
CA LYS A 159 20.91 -16.24 -0.76
C LYS A 159 20.04 -17.19 -1.58
N LEU A 160 18.71 -17.16 -1.43
CA LEU A 160 17.79 -18.03 -2.18
C LEU A 160 17.54 -17.55 -3.60
N ALA A 161 17.83 -16.27 -3.90
CA ALA A 161 17.69 -15.68 -5.23
C ALA A 161 18.49 -16.44 -6.31
N GLY A 162 19.67 -16.95 -5.96
CA GLY A 162 20.55 -17.69 -6.88
C GLY A 162 20.28 -19.19 -6.94
N MET A 163 19.17 -19.69 -6.37
CA MET A 163 18.84 -21.12 -6.36
C MET A 163 17.66 -21.50 -7.28
N ILE A 164 17.11 -20.56 -8.05
CA ILE A 164 15.95 -20.79 -8.94
C ILE A 164 16.28 -20.51 -10.43
N GLU A 165 17.52 -20.77 -10.83
CA GLU A 165 17.90 -21.05 -12.23
C GLU A 165 18.66 -22.39 -12.14
N GLU A 166 18.29 -23.51 -12.75
CA GLU A 166 17.78 -23.76 -14.09
C GLU A 166 16.96 -25.08 -14.08
N GLU A 167 15.76 -25.10 -14.68
CA GLU A 167 15.22 -26.32 -15.31
C GLU A 167 14.38 -25.82 -16.50
N PRO A 168 14.82 -26.03 -17.76
CA PRO A 168 14.02 -25.68 -18.91
C PRO A 168 12.82 -26.63 -18.98
N PHE A 169 11.61 -26.07 -18.97
CA PHE A 169 10.42 -26.81 -19.35
C PHE A 169 10.61 -27.38 -20.76
N ALA A 170 10.82 -28.68 -20.85
CA ALA A 170 10.77 -29.46 -22.08
C ALA A 170 9.85 -30.66 -21.86
N GLY A 171 8.75 -30.70 -22.64
CA GLY A 171 7.91 -31.89 -22.85
C GLY A 171 6.65 -31.95 -22.01
#